data_AF-A0A356KY12-F1
#
_entry.id   AF-A0A356KY12-F1
#
_cell.length_a   1.000
_cell.length_b   1.000
_cell.length_c   1.000
_cell.angle_alpha   90.00
_cell.angle_beta   90.00
_cell.angle_gamma   90.00
#
_symmetry.space_group_name_H-M   'P 1'
#
loop_
_entity.id
_entity.type
_entity.pdbx_description
1 polymer ?
#
loop_
_entity_poly.entity_id
_entity_poly.type
_entity_poly.pdbx_seq_one_letter_code
_entity_poly.pdbx_strand_id
1 'polypeptide(L)'
;EVQCSLCHSSREPNPANRAELLDDFHQGLSFAHGQVGCLSCHDARDYDRLHLADGTPLTYERTMDLCGQCHGPQRRDYERGAHGGMRGYWDLTRGGRARNHCVDCHDPHAPAYPKVRPVFTPLRDNAGKH
;
A
#
# COMPACT_ATOMS: atom_id res chain seq x y z
N GLU A 1 -6.89 18.20 5.73
CA GLU A 1 -5.70 17.33 5.66
C GLU A 1 -4.54 18.05 6.35
N VAL A 2 -3.75 17.37 7.17
CA VAL A 2 -2.61 17.96 7.90
C VAL A 2 -1.35 17.56 7.14
N GLN A 3 -0.56 18.54 6.69
CA GLN A 3 0.71 18.29 6.00
C GLN A 3 1.73 17.70 6.98
N CYS A 4 2.49 16.70 6.53
CA CYS A 4 3.51 16.01 7.32
C CYS A 4 4.61 17.00 7.74
N SER A 5 4.96 17.93 6.84
CA SER A 5 5.94 18.99 7.09
C SER A 5 5.64 19.85 8.32
N LEU A 6 4.38 20.01 8.73
CA LEU A 6 4.01 20.81 9.91
C LEU A 6 4.66 20.31 11.21
N CYS A 7 4.95 19.00 11.29
CA CYS A 7 5.65 18.40 12.42
C CYS A 7 7.08 17.98 12.06
N HIS A 8 7.31 17.56 10.81
CA HIS A 8 8.59 17.01 10.37
C HIS A 8 9.62 18.07 9.95
N SER A 9 9.23 19.33 9.72
CA SER A 9 10.20 20.41 9.40
C SER A 9 11.12 20.77 10.57
N SER A 10 10.76 20.38 11.80
CA SER A 10 11.49 20.66 13.02
C SER A 10 12.08 19.40 13.68
N ARG A 11 12.07 18.26 12.99
CA ARG A 11 12.58 16.98 13.51
C ARG A 11 13.68 16.46 12.60
N GLU A 12 14.78 16.00 13.19
CA GLU A 12 15.85 15.36 12.43
C GLU A 12 15.39 13.96 11.97
N PRO A 13 15.53 13.60 10.69
CA PRO A 13 15.21 12.27 10.21
C PRO A 13 16.08 11.21 10.88
N ASN A 14 15.47 10.12 11.34
CA ASN A 14 16.19 9.00 11.93
C ASN A 14 15.90 7.69 11.18
N PRO A 15 16.85 7.17 10.38
CA PRO A 15 16.70 5.90 9.66
C PRO A 15 16.53 4.68 10.58
N ALA A 16 16.90 4.81 11.87
CA ALA A 16 16.74 3.74 12.85
C ALA A 16 15.34 3.69 13.47
N ASN A 17 14.46 4.65 13.17
CA ASN A 17 13.09 4.66 13.70
C ASN A 17 12.34 3.37 13.36
N ARG A 18 11.64 2.86 14.36
CA ARG A 18 10.73 1.70 14.28
C ARG A 18 9.40 2.10 14.89
N ALA A 19 8.32 1.42 14.51
CA ALA A 19 6.97 1.78 14.94
C ALA A 19 6.82 1.80 16.46
N GLU A 20 7.52 0.92 17.18
CA GLU A 20 7.49 0.81 18.64
C GLU A 20 8.18 1.99 19.34
N LEU A 21 9.01 2.74 18.62
CA LEU A 21 9.73 3.92 19.12
C LEU A 21 8.99 5.22 18.83
N LEU A 22 7.91 5.18 18.05
CA LEU A 22 7.17 6.38 17.66
C LEU A 22 6.26 6.85 18.78
N ASP A 23 6.18 8.16 18.93
CA ASP A 23 5.43 8.87 19.96
C ASP A 23 4.47 9.90 19.33
N ASP A 24 3.86 10.71 20.21
CA ASP A 24 2.92 11.78 19.87
C ASP A 24 1.81 11.30 18.90
N PHE A 25 1.83 11.80 17.67
CA PHE A 25 0.80 11.58 16.65
C PHE A 25 0.89 10.21 15.95
N HIS A 26 1.98 9.47 16.16
CA HIS A 26 2.19 8.15 15.54
C HIS A 26 2.07 6.99 16.55
N GLN A 27 1.64 7.28 17.79
CA GLN A 27 1.47 6.26 18.82
C GLN A 27 0.47 5.18 18.37
N GLY A 28 0.88 3.91 18.49
CA GLY A 28 0.04 2.76 18.13
C GLY A 28 0.02 2.43 16.64
N LEU A 29 0.81 3.13 15.81
CA LEU A 29 1.04 2.72 14.43
C LEU A 29 1.58 1.29 14.40
N SER A 30 0.95 0.42 13.61
CA SER A 30 1.44 -0.93 13.36
C SER A 30 2.28 -0.94 12.08
N PHE A 31 3.47 -1.54 12.15
CA PHE A 31 4.33 -1.70 10.99
C PHE A 31 4.73 -3.16 10.80
N ALA A 32 4.37 -3.72 9.66
CA ALA A 32 4.61 -5.11 9.30
C ALA A 32 5.00 -5.23 7.82
N HIS A 33 6.06 -4.52 7.42
CA HIS A 33 6.56 -4.51 6.04
C HIS A 33 7.95 -5.18 5.89
N GLY A 34 8.27 -6.13 6.77
CA GLY A 34 9.55 -6.85 6.73
C GLY A 34 10.70 -6.02 7.32
N GLN A 35 11.82 -5.94 6.61
CA GLN A 35 13.06 -5.28 7.10
C GLN A 35 13.24 -3.84 6.58
N VAL A 36 12.30 -3.33 5.79
CA VAL A 36 12.37 -1.96 5.27
C VAL A 36 12.09 -0.95 6.39
N GLY A 37 12.75 0.22 6.31
CA GLY A 37 12.53 1.32 7.26
C GLY A 37 11.56 2.35 6.69
N CYS A 38 11.13 3.31 7.51
CA CYS A 38 10.22 4.39 7.09
C CYS A 38 10.80 5.17 5.90
N LEU A 39 12.10 5.47 5.96
CA LEU A 39 12.87 6.20 4.95
C LEU A 39 13.31 5.34 3.75
N SER A 40 12.79 4.11 3.63
CA SER A 40 12.86 3.37 2.36
C SER A 40 11.77 3.84 1.38
N CYS A 41 10.77 4.56 1.88
CA CYS A 41 9.63 5.05 1.13
C CYS A 41 9.48 6.58 1.24
N HIS A 42 9.58 7.12 2.46
CA HIS A 42 9.42 8.55 2.75
C HIS A 42 10.71 9.33 2.51
N ASP A 43 10.62 10.51 1.87
CA ASP A 43 11.81 11.35 1.66
C ASP A 43 12.20 12.03 2.98
N ALA A 44 13.41 11.73 3.46
CA ALA A 44 13.94 12.31 4.69
C ALA A 44 14.05 13.84 4.64
N ARG A 45 14.16 14.43 3.44
CA ARG A 45 14.28 15.88 3.24
C ARG A 45 12.92 16.56 3.10
N ASP A 46 11.88 15.80 2.79
CA ASP A 46 10.53 16.31 2.54
C ASP A 46 9.51 15.19 2.83
N TYR A 47 8.99 15.18 4.05
CA TYR A 47 8.03 14.17 4.49
C TYR A 47 6.66 14.31 3.83
N ASP A 48 6.38 15.39 3.10
CA ASP A 48 5.19 15.50 2.23
C ASP A 48 5.39 14.72 0.91
N ARG A 49 6.52 14.02 0.77
CA ARG A 49 6.89 13.24 -0.41
C ARG A 49 7.41 11.85 -0.06
N LEU A 50 7.36 11.02 -1.09
CA LEU A 50 8.01 9.72 -1.17
C LEU A 50 9.27 9.86 -2.03
N HIS A 51 10.08 8.81 -2.12
CA HIS A 51 11.16 8.75 -3.11
C HIS A 51 11.39 7.35 -3.66
N LEU A 52 11.87 7.27 -4.89
CA LEU A 52 12.39 6.04 -5.47
C LEU A 52 13.73 5.65 -4.81
N ALA A 53 14.19 4.43 -5.04
CA ALA A 53 15.44 3.91 -4.48
C ALA A 53 16.68 4.70 -4.93
N ASP A 54 16.60 5.40 -6.07
CA ASP A 54 17.64 6.31 -6.56
C ASP A 54 17.57 7.73 -5.97
N GLY A 55 16.59 8.00 -5.10
CA GLY A 55 16.37 9.29 -4.46
C GLY A 55 15.46 10.25 -5.25
N THR A 56 14.92 9.83 -6.39
CA THR A 56 13.96 10.64 -7.17
C THR A 56 12.69 10.88 -6.35
N PRO A 57 12.29 12.14 -6.09
CA PRO A 57 11.12 12.44 -5.30
C PRO A 57 9.83 12.07 -6.04
N LEU A 58 8.85 11.59 -5.29
CA LEU A 58 7.52 11.20 -5.76
C LEU A 58 6.44 11.83 -4.89
N THR A 59 5.29 12.13 -5.49
CA THR A 59 4.08 12.46 -4.74
C THR A 59 3.37 11.17 -4.30
N TYR A 60 2.48 11.27 -3.30
CA TYR A 60 1.75 10.11 -2.78
C TYR A 60 0.87 9.41 -3.84
N GLU A 61 0.38 10.15 -4.84
CA GLU A 61 -0.39 9.58 -5.96
C GLU A 61 0.46 8.65 -6.84
N ARG A 62 1.79 8.71 -6.73
CA ARG A 62 2.73 7.84 -7.46
C ARG A 62 3.14 6.60 -6.65
N THR A 63 2.41 6.25 -5.59
CA THR A 63 2.69 5.06 -4.76
C THR A 63 2.78 3.75 -5.58
N MET A 64 2.07 3.62 -6.70
CA MET A 64 2.18 2.44 -7.58
C MET A 64 3.58 2.26 -8.16
N ASP A 65 4.29 3.36 -8.44
CA ASP A 65 5.67 3.31 -8.94
C ASP A 65 6.63 2.94 -7.82
N LEU A 66 6.45 3.57 -6.65
CA LEU A 66 7.22 3.25 -5.45
C LEU A 66 7.16 1.74 -5.12
N CYS A 67 5.93 1.21 -4.97
CA CYS A 67 5.72 -0.19 -4.62
C CYS A 67 6.25 -1.14 -5.72
N GLY A 68 6.15 -0.74 -6.98
CA GLY A 68 6.56 -1.54 -8.13
C GLY A 68 8.05 -1.87 -8.17
N GLN A 69 8.90 -1.10 -7.48
CA GLN A 69 10.34 -1.35 -7.38
C GLN A 69 10.66 -2.70 -6.71
N CYS A 70 9.81 -3.13 -5.77
CA CYS A 70 9.99 -4.39 -5.04
C CYS A 70 8.88 -5.41 -5.35
N HIS A 71 7.65 -4.94 -5.55
CA HIS A 71 6.47 -5.77 -5.82
C HIS A 71 6.22 -5.95 -7.33
N GLY A 72 7.26 -6.34 -8.06
CA GLY A 72 7.23 -6.50 -9.51
C GLY A 72 6.10 -7.41 -10.03
N PRO A 73 5.86 -8.61 -9.44
CA PRO A 73 4.75 -9.45 -9.86
C PRO A 73 3.38 -8.78 -9.71
N GLN A 74 3.11 -8.14 -8.57
CA GLN A 74 1.85 -7.45 -8.32
C GLN A 74 1.69 -6.25 -9.26
N ARG A 75 2.76 -5.49 -9.51
CA ARG A 75 2.77 -4.38 -10.47
C ARG A 75 2.47 -4.85 -11.89
N ARG A 76 3.11 -5.92 -12.36
CA ARG A 76 2.85 -6.52 -13.68
C ARG A 76 1.40 -6.99 -13.81
N ASP A 77 0.90 -7.69 -12.80
CA ASP A 77 -0.46 -8.22 -12.81
C ASP A 77 -1.49 -7.09 -12.75
N TYR A 78 -1.18 -6.02 -12.02
CA TYR A 78 -1.93 -4.78 -12.07
C TYR A 78 -1.91 -4.15 -13.46
N GLU A 79 -0.77 -3.93 -14.09
CA GLU A 79 -0.71 -3.32 -15.44
C GLU A 79 -1.47 -4.12 -16.49
N ARG A 80 -1.53 -5.45 -16.32
CA ARG A 80 -2.29 -6.36 -17.20
C ARG A 80 -3.77 -6.50 -16.82
N GLY A 81 -4.21 -5.79 -15.78
CA GLY A 81 -5.62 -5.75 -15.35
C GLY A 81 -6.07 -6.96 -14.52
N ALA A 82 -5.17 -7.87 -14.14
CA ALA A 82 -5.47 -9.03 -13.32
C ALA A 82 -5.53 -8.70 -11.81
N HIS A 83 -5.02 -7.54 -11.40
CA HIS A 83 -5.01 -7.06 -10.02
C HIS A 83 -5.67 -5.68 -9.88
N GLY A 84 -6.03 -5.28 -8.65
CA GLY A 84 -6.39 -3.90 -8.31
C GLY A 84 -7.87 -3.57 -8.44
N GLY A 85 -8.70 -4.53 -8.84
CA GLY A 85 -10.14 -4.31 -9.04
C GLY A 85 -10.42 -3.22 -10.08
N MET A 86 -11.69 -3.07 -10.42
CA MET A 86 -12.12 -2.08 -11.39
C MET A 86 -13.58 -1.69 -11.15
N ARG A 87 -13.87 -0.41 -11.27
CA ARG A 87 -15.22 0.16 -11.20
C ARG A 87 -15.55 0.87 -12.52
N GLY A 88 -16.83 0.97 -12.85
CA GLY A 88 -17.32 1.56 -14.10
C GLY A 88 -17.75 0.53 -15.13
N TYR A 89 -17.75 0.92 -16.40
CA TYR A 89 -18.29 0.09 -17.48
C TYR A 89 -17.23 -0.86 -18.05
N TRP A 90 -17.62 -2.11 -18.27
CA TRP A 90 -16.80 -3.05 -19.06
C TRP A 90 -16.77 -2.62 -20.54
N ASP A 91 -17.90 -2.12 -21.05
CA ASP A 91 -18.06 -1.54 -22.37
C ASP A 91 -17.76 -0.04 -22.30
N LEU A 92 -16.59 0.34 -22.83
CA LEU A 92 -16.10 1.72 -22.78
C LEU A 92 -16.91 2.70 -23.62
N THR A 93 -17.78 2.22 -24.51
CA THR A 93 -18.73 3.09 -25.23
C THR A 93 -19.82 3.64 -24.31
N ARG A 94 -20.08 2.96 -23.18
CA ARG A 94 -21.11 3.33 -22.20
C ARG A 94 -20.59 4.23 -21.08
N GLY A 95 -19.27 4.38 -20.98
CA GLY A 95 -18.61 5.23 -19.99
C GLY A 95 -17.22 4.73 -19.61
N GLY A 96 -16.52 5.55 -18.83
CA GLY A 96 -15.18 5.22 -18.36
C GLY A 96 -15.12 4.07 -17.36
N ARG A 97 -13.88 3.64 -17.09
CA ARG A 97 -13.54 2.71 -16.01
C ARG A 97 -12.40 3.30 -15.18
N ALA A 98 -12.45 3.05 -13.88
CA ALA A 98 -11.42 3.45 -12.94
C ALA A 98 -10.88 2.20 -12.23
N ARG A 99 -9.58 2.18 -11.98
CA ARG A 99 -8.89 1.09 -11.29
C ARG A 99 -8.42 1.60 -9.94
N ASN A 100 -8.50 0.76 -8.92
CA ASN A 100 -8.05 1.17 -7.59
C ASN A 100 -6.52 1.24 -7.57
N HIS A 101 -5.97 1.98 -6.62
CA HIS A 101 -4.55 2.05 -6.28
C HIS A 101 -4.18 0.94 -5.28
N CYS A 102 -2.88 0.64 -5.11
CA CYS A 102 -2.43 -0.32 -4.08
C CYS A 102 -3.02 -0.01 -2.70
N VAL A 103 -2.95 1.27 -2.31
CA VAL A 103 -3.34 1.74 -0.97
C VAL A 103 -4.84 1.89 -0.76
N ASP A 104 -5.64 1.77 -1.82
CA ASP A 104 -7.11 1.72 -1.68
C ASP A 104 -7.56 0.42 -1.01
N CYS A 105 -6.70 -0.59 -1.07
CA CYS A 105 -6.96 -1.97 -0.69
C CYS A 105 -6.03 -2.46 0.42
N HIS A 106 -4.77 -2.00 0.43
CA HIS A 106 -3.73 -2.41 1.35
C HIS A 106 -3.29 -1.26 2.25
N ASP A 107 -3.08 -1.53 3.54
CA ASP A 107 -2.38 -0.60 4.42
C ASP A 107 -0.90 -0.53 4.02
N PRO A 108 -0.34 0.63 3.64
CA PRO A 108 1.06 0.73 3.24
C PRO A 108 2.06 0.40 4.36
N HIS A 109 1.66 0.44 5.64
CA HIS A 109 2.52 0.06 6.76
C HIS A 109 2.35 -1.41 7.16
N ALA A 110 1.22 -2.03 6.81
CA ALA A 110 0.95 -3.46 7.04
C ALA A 110 0.18 -4.08 5.85
N PRO A 111 0.81 -4.28 4.68
CA PRO A 111 0.07 -4.54 3.43
C PRO A 111 -0.59 -5.91 3.35
N ALA A 112 -0.15 -6.88 4.15
CA ALA A 112 -0.69 -8.23 4.09
C ALA A 112 -2.15 -8.27 4.57
N TYR A 113 -3.04 -8.86 3.78
CA TYR A 113 -4.40 -9.10 4.24
C TYR A 113 -4.43 -10.06 5.42
N PRO A 114 -5.29 -9.81 6.43
CA PRO A 114 -5.47 -10.73 7.53
C PRO A 114 -6.02 -12.06 6.99
N LYS A 115 -5.50 -13.17 7.52
CA LYS A 115 -6.04 -14.49 7.21
C LYS A 115 -7.40 -14.64 7.87
N VAL A 116 -8.45 -14.74 7.07
CA VAL A 116 -9.79 -15.07 7.55
C VAL A 116 -9.99 -16.58 7.49
N ARG A 117 -10.62 -17.15 8.54
CA ARG A 117 -11.13 -18.52 8.48
C ARG A 117 -12.47 -18.49 7.77
N PRO A 118 -12.66 -19.20 6.65
CA PRO A 118 -13.98 -19.38 6.05
C PRO A 118 -14.91 -20.02 7.09
N VAL A 119 -16.08 -19.43 7.31
CA VAL A 119 -17.06 -19.94 8.28
C VAL A 119 -17.65 -21.27 7.83
N PHE A 120 -17.71 -21.51 6.52
CA PHE A 120 -18.20 -22.74 5.95
C PHE A 120 -17.14 -23.37 5.06
N THR A 121 -16.88 -24.66 5.25
CA THR A 121 -16.16 -25.48 4.26
C THR A 121 -16.97 -25.43 2.95
N PRO A 122 -16.33 -25.27 1.78
CA PRO A 122 -17.03 -25.43 0.51
C PRO A 122 -17.83 -26.72 0.52
N LEU A 123 -19.12 -26.64 0.17
CA LEU A 123 -19.93 -27.85 -0.01
C LEU A 123 -19.18 -28.72 -1.01
N ARG A 124 -18.75 -29.92 -0.59
CA ARG A 124 -18.21 -30.90 -1.52
C ARG A 124 -19.36 -31.31 -2.43
N ASP A 125 -19.18 -31.11 -3.73
CA ASP A 125 -20.13 -31.41 -4.82
C ASP A 125 -20.63 -32.87 -4.86
N ASN A 126 -20.17 -33.74 -3.94
CA ASN A 126 -20.47 -35.17 -3.89
C ASN A 126 -21.15 -35.63 -2.58
N ALA A 127 -21.66 -34.73 -1.74
CA ALA A 127 -22.51 -35.12 -0.62
C ALA A 127 -23.95 -35.44 -1.10
N GLY A 128 -24.11 -36.53 -1.85
CA GLY A 128 -25.44 -36.99 -2.29
C GLY A 128 -25.47 -37.64 -3.66
N LYS A 129 -24.76 -38.76 -3.85
CA LYS A 129 -25.15 -39.77 -4.83
C LYS A 129 -25.31 -41.08 -4.06
N HIS A 130 -26.58 -41.41 -3.81
CA HIS A 130 -27.18 -42.68 -3.39
C HIS A 130 -26.37 -43.63 -2.51
#